data_AF-A0A6A5YPA3-F1
#
_entry.id   AF-A0A6A5YPA3-F1
#
_cell.length_a   1.000
_cell.length_b   1.000
_cell.length_c   1.000
_cell.angle_alpha   90.00
_cell.angle_beta   90.00
_cell.angle_gamma   90.00
#
_symmetry.space_group_name_H-M   'P 1'
#
loop_
_entity.id
_entity.type
_entity.pdbx_description
1 polymer ?
#
loop_
_entity_poly.entity_id
_entity_poly.type
_entity_poly.pdbx_seq_one_letter_code
_entity_poly.pdbx_strand_id
1 'polypeptide(L)'
;MAKFLATNEEQRLKEYGLQPKKLKVPGTYTRQNPSSLTVDILWICGSLFSALVMAGRILVDRRSHFSITMQGDANTTDFSNISPEALAEWFVEHPNSLQSAIDYSDKLIHYLARVVDPLPRFISHPSKLADLLALSCTLYGIVRFGILHRKWRYNYLLMLATYSTWLGLFLWSPLDGQLSTWTALYMVFPFLCATSVALHWFLGESAWKPTRYILETDGSHSEDGGRLLDEFELASSSKV
;
A
#
# COMPACT_ATOMS: atom_id res chain seq x y z
N MET A 1 22.69 -30.07 -5.80
CA MET A 1 22.76 -29.68 -4.38
C MET A 1 21.42 -29.22 -3.81
N ALA A 2 20.70 -28.27 -4.44
CA ALA A 2 19.37 -27.83 -3.99
C ALA A 2 18.29 -28.95 -3.97
N LYS A 3 18.37 -29.93 -4.88
CA LYS A 3 17.48 -31.11 -4.88
C LYS A 3 17.73 -32.09 -3.73
N PHE A 4 18.90 -32.09 -3.10
CA PHE A 4 19.25 -33.03 -2.02
C PHE A 4 18.82 -32.50 -0.65
N LEU A 5 18.79 -31.17 -0.50
CA LEU A 5 18.34 -30.49 0.72
C LEU A 5 16.81 -30.51 0.87
N ALA A 6 16.08 -30.39 -0.24
CA ALA A 6 14.61 -30.43 -0.23
C ALA A 6 14.05 -31.81 0.17
N THR A 7 14.72 -32.91 -0.21
CA THR A 7 14.30 -34.28 0.15
C THR A 7 14.56 -34.60 1.63
N ASN A 8 15.67 -34.11 2.18
CA ASN A 8 15.98 -34.28 3.61
C ASN A 8 15.04 -33.48 4.52
N GLU A 9 14.62 -32.27 4.11
CA GLU A 9 13.62 -31.49 4.85
C GLU A 9 12.25 -32.16 4.83
N GLU A 10 11.78 -32.69 3.70
CA GLU A 10 10.48 -33.39 3.63
C GLU A 10 10.46 -34.72 4.40
N GLN A 11 11.57 -35.46 4.43
CA GLN A 11 11.68 -36.66 5.26
C GLN A 11 11.66 -36.32 6.75
N ARG A 12 12.40 -35.29 7.19
CA ARG A 12 12.38 -34.83 8.59
C ARG A 12 11.00 -34.30 9.00
N LEU A 13 10.32 -33.54 8.14
CA LEU A 13 8.96 -33.04 8.40
C LEU A 13 7.94 -34.17 8.65
N LYS A 14 8.07 -35.26 7.88
CA LYS A 14 7.25 -36.47 8.07
C LYS A 14 7.59 -37.22 9.34
N GLU A 15 8.87 -37.26 9.75
CA GLU A 15 9.30 -37.87 11.02
C GLU A 15 8.68 -37.15 12.24
N TYR A 16 8.44 -35.84 12.17
CA TYR A 16 7.81 -35.07 13.25
C TYR A 16 6.28 -34.98 13.16
N GLY A 17 5.63 -35.65 12.19
CA GLY A 17 4.17 -35.60 12.02
C GLY A 17 3.62 -34.25 11.54
N LEU A 18 4.49 -33.28 11.23
CA LEU A 18 4.11 -31.92 10.89
C LEU A 18 3.78 -31.84 9.40
N GLN A 19 2.49 -31.80 9.06
CA GLN A 19 2.07 -31.55 7.69
C GLN A 19 1.98 -30.03 7.42
N PRO A 20 2.77 -29.48 6.49
CA PRO A 20 2.73 -28.06 6.19
C PRO A 20 1.37 -27.68 5.58
N LYS A 21 0.48 -27.10 6.38
CA LYS A 21 -0.84 -26.67 5.93
C LYS A 21 -0.72 -25.36 5.15
N LYS A 22 -0.55 -25.48 3.83
CA LYS A 22 -0.51 -24.31 2.94
C LYS A 22 -1.87 -23.62 2.95
N LEU A 23 -1.94 -22.40 3.47
CA LEU A 23 -3.07 -21.49 3.30
C LEU A 23 -3.21 -21.13 1.80
N LYS A 24 -3.94 -21.99 1.08
CA LYS A 24 -4.22 -21.84 -0.35
C LYS A 24 -5.26 -20.75 -0.51
N VAL A 25 -4.80 -19.54 -0.83
CA VAL A 25 -5.70 -18.49 -1.34
C VAL A 25 -5.99 -18.86 -2.81
N PRO A 26 -7.25 -19.17 -3.16
CA PRO A 26 -7.61 -19.52 -4.53
C PRO A 26 -7.24 -18.37 -5.49
N GLY A 27 -6.78 -18.72 -6.69
CA GLY A 27 -6.36 -17.74 -7.70
C GLY A 27 -4.97 -17.09 -7.48
N THR A 28 -4.21 -17.50 -6.45
CA THR A 28 -2.81 -17.04 -6.30
C THR A 28 -1.99 -17.46 -7.52
N TYR A 29 -1.25 -16.53 -8.10
CA TYR A 29 -0.32 -16.82 -9.20
C TYR A 29 0.90 -17.58 -8.69
N THR A 30 1.26 -18.64 -9.41
CA THR A 30 2.38 -19.52 -9.08
C THR A 30 3.22 -19.78 -10.33
N ARG A 31 4.39 -20.38 -10.19
CA ARG A 31 5.21 -20.78 -11.34
C ARG A 31 4.44 -21.67 -12.32
N GLN A 32 3.58 -22.55 -11.81
CA GLN A 32 2.76 -23.47 -12.61
C GLN A 32 1.49 -22.83 -13.17
N ASN A 33 1.07 -21.69 -12.62
CA ASN A 33 -0.07 -20.90 -13.07
C ASN A 33 0.31 -19.41 -13.07
N PRO A 34 1.14 -18.98 -14.04
CA PRO A 34 1.66 -17.63 -14.07
C PRO A 34 0.54 -16.63 -14.42
N SER A 35 0.70 -15.38 -13.96
CA SER A 35 -0.17 -14.30 -14.41
C SER A 35 0.11 -13.97 -15.89
N SER A 36 -0.92 -13.46 -16.56
CA SER A 36 -0.80 -12.95 -17.93
C SER A 36 -0.28 -11.52 -17.91
N LEU A 37 0.85 -11.27 -18.57
CA LEU A 37 1.48 -9.95 -18.67
C LEU A 37 0.50 -8.89 -19.22
N THR A 38 -0.25 -9.22 -20.27
CA THR A 38 -1.23 -8.31 -20.88
C THR A 38 -2.29 -7.90 -19.88
N VAL A 39 -2.77 -8.85 -19.07
CA VAL A 39 -3.80 -8.58 -18.05
C VAL A 39 -3.22 -7.71 -16.93
N ASP A 40 -1.96 -7.94 -16.54
CA ASP A 40 -1.29 -7.11 -15.53
C ASP A 40 -1.07 -5.67 -16.01
N ILE A 41 -0.66 -5.48 -17.27
CA ILE A 41 -0.54 -4.16 -17.90
C ILE A 41 -1.89 -3.45 -17.91
N LEU A 42 -2.97 -4.15 -18.31
CA LEU A 42 -4.33 -3.58 -18.30
C LEU A 42 -4.74 -3.11 -16.89
N TRP A 43 -4.43 -3.88 -15.84
CA TRP A 43 -4.72 -3.49 -14.46
C TRP A 43 -3.87 -2.31 -13.97
N ILE A 44 -2.61 -2.22 -14.40
CA ILE A 44 -1.76 -1.07 -14.12
C ILE A 44 -2.35 0.19 -14.78
N CYS A 45 -2.71 0.12 -16.06
CA CYS A 45 -3.37 1.22 -16.77
C CYS A 45 -4.70 1.62 -16.11
N GLY A 46 -5.52 0.64 -15.72
CA GLY A 46 -6.76 0.89 -14.98
C GLY A 46 -6.52 1.59 -13.63
N SER A 47 -5.46 1.20 -12.92
CA SER A 47 -5.10 1.81 -11.63
C SER A 47 -4.57 3.23 -11.79
N LEU A 48 -3.78 3.52 -12.84
CA LEU A 48 -3.37 4.87 -13.21
C LEU A 48 -4.56 5.75 -13.59
N PHE A 49 -5.51 5.20 -14.34
CA PHE A 49 -6.74 5.91 -14.69
C PHE A 49 -7.60 6.20 -13.45
N SER A 50 -7.74 5.22 -12.56
CA SER A 50 -8.39 5.38 -11.25
C SER A 50 -7.75 6.51 -10.45
N ALA A 51 -6.42 6.61 -10.45
CA ALA A 51 -5.69 7.68 -9.79
C ALA A 51 -6.04 9.06 -10.34
N LEU A 52 -6.17 9.19 -11.66
CA LEU A 52 -6.58 10.44 -12.30
C LEU A 52 -8.02 10.83 -11.96
N VAL A 53 -8.95 9.87 -11.96
CA VAL A 53 -10.34 10.08 -11.53
C VAL A 53 -10.38 10.58 -10.09
N MET A 54 -9.63 9.94 -9.19
CA MET A 54 -9.60 10.36 -7.79
C MET A 54 -8.90 11.72 -7.59
N ALA A 55 -7.90 12.06 -8.40
CA ALA A 55 -7.30 13.39 -8.42
C ALA A 55 -8.34 14.46 -8.79
N GLY A 56 -9.18 14.18 -9.80
CA GLY A 56 -10.27 15.07 -10.18
C GLY A 56 -11.33 15.24 -9.09
N ARG A 57 -11.69 14.15 -8.40
CA ARG A 57 -12.58 14.22 -7.23
C ARG A 57 -12.02 15.14 -6.15
N ILE A 58 -10.74 14.98 -5.80
CA ILE A 58 -10.07 15.83 -4.79
C ILE A 58 -10.05 17.29 -5.25
N LEU A 59 -9.79 17.54 -6.53
CA LEU A 59 -9.81 18.89 -7.08
C LEU A 59 -11.19 19.55 -6.94
N VAL A 60 -12.26 18.83 -7.28
CA VAL A 60 -13.64 19.33 -7.12
C VAL A 60 -13.96 19.63 -5.65
N ASP A 61 -13.54 18.74 -4.75
CA ASP A 61 -13.77 18.91 -3.31
C ASP A 61 -13.00 20.13 -2.76
N ARG A 62 -11.73 20.28 -3.10
CA ARG A 62 -10.89 21.42 -2.68
C ARG A 62 -11.31 22.75 -3.29
N ARG A 63 -11.92 22.75 -4.48
CA ARG A 63 -12.52 23.94 -5.09
C ARG A 63 -13.80 24.39 -4.37
N SER A 64 -14.48 23.49 -3.67
CA SER A 64 -15.74 23.76 -2.99
C SER A 64 -15.61 23.93 -1.47
N HIS A 65 -14.56 23.36 -0.87
CA HIS A 65 -14.32 23.38 0.58
C HIS A 65 -12.88 23.78 0.91
N PHE A 66 -12.74 24.70 1.86
CA PHE A 66 -11.46 25.08 2.46
C PHE A 66 -11.40 24.58 3.91
N SER A 67 -10.48 23.67 4.20
CA SER A 67 -10.32 23.10 5.54
C SER A 67 -9.23 23.84 6.33
N ILE A 68 -9.57 24.30 7.53
CA ILE A 68 -8.62 24.89 8.47
C ILE A 68 -8.54 23.97 9.68
N THR A 69 -7.34 23.45 9.95
CA THR A 69 -7.10 22.60 11.12
C THR A 69 -6.63 23.48 12.27
N MET A 70 -7.41 23.53 13.34
CA MET A 70 -7.02 24.19 14.60
C MET A 70 -6.55 23.12 15.59
N GLN A 71 -5.35 23.28 16.12
CA GLN A 71 -4.88 22.46 17.24
C GLN A 71 -5.22 23.19 18.53
N GLY A 72 -5.96 22.53 19.41
CA GLY A 72 -6.18 22.98 20.78
C GLY A 72 -5.81 21.87 21.76
N ASP A 73 -5.75 22.22 23.03
CA ASP A 73 -5.45 21.28 24.09
C ASP A 73 -6.68 20.41 24.38
N ALA A 74 -6.49 19.09 24.25
CA ALA A 74 -7.53 18.07 24.40
C ALA A 74 -8.20 18.08 25.78
N ASN A 75 -7.57 18.70 26.78
CA ASN A 75 -8.08 18.77 28.15
C ASN A 75 -8.92 20.03 28.45
N THR A 76 -8.91 21.03 27.56
CA THR A 76 -9.45 22.37 27.86
C THR A 76 -10.35 22.94 26.77
N THR A 77 -10.35 22.38 25.56
CA THR A 77 -11.03 22.99 24.40
C THR A 77 -12.22 22.15 23.94
N ASP A 78 -13.44 22.60 24.22
CA ASP A 78 -14.67 22.04 23.63
C ASP A 78 -14.89 22.61 22.22
N PHE A 79 -14.42 21.88 21.21
CA PHE A 79 -14.58 22.25 19.80
C PHE A 79 -16.03 22.20 19.30
N SER A 80 -16.97 21.65 20.08
CA SER A 80 -18.39 21.59 19.68
C SER A 80 -19.11 22.93 19.85
N ASN A 81 -18.50 23.88 20.57
CA ASN A 81 -19.08 25.19 20.91
C ASN A 81 -18.15 26.37 20.57
N ILE A 82 -17.36 26.28 19.50
CA ILE A 82 -16.57 27.44 19.04
C ILE A 82 -17.54 28.49 18.48
N SER A 83 -17.59 29.67 19.11
CA SER A 83 -18.36 30.78 18.57
C SER A 83 -17.70 31.31 17.28
N PRO A 84 -18.49 31.71 16.26
CA PRO A 84 -17.95 32.32 15.05
C PRO A 84 -17.05 33.53 15.33
N GLU A 85 -17.32 34.27 16.41
CA GLU A 85 -16.55 35.43 16.84
C GLU A 85 -15.16 35.04 17.34
N ALA A 86 -15.04 33.98 18.15
CA ALA A 86 -13.75 33.50 18.63
C ALA A 86 -12.88 32.94 17.49
N LEU A 87 -13.53 32.32 16.50
CA LEU A 87 -12.87 31.87 15.27
C LEU A 87 -12.32 33.06 14.47
N ALA A 88 -13.11 34.11 14.31
CA ALA A 88 -12.72 35.33 13.61
C ALA A 88 -11.57 36.06 14.33
N GLU A 89 -11.63 36.14 15.66
CA GLU A 89 -10.56 36.72 16.48
C GLU A 89 -9.25 35.93 16.34
N TRP A 90 -9.32 34.60 16.38
CA TRP A 90 -8.15 33.75 16.14
C TRP A 90 -7.51 34.00 14.77
N PHE A 91 -8.31 34.19 13.71
CA PHE A 91 -7.79 34.51 12.38
C PHE A 91 -7.12 35.88 12.31
N VAL A 92 -7.63 36.86 13.05
CA VAL A 92 -7.01 38.19 13.15
C VAL A 92 -5.68 38.12 13.88
N GLU A 93 -5.58 37.29 14.91
CA GLU A 93 -4.35 37.09 15.67
C GLU A 93 -3.30 36.24 14.93
N HIS A 94 -3.73 35.34 14.03
CA HIS A 94 -2.86 34.40 13.31
C HIS A 94 -2.92 34.55 11.79
N PRO A 95 -2.70 35.76 11.22
CA PRO A 95 -2.86 36.01 9.78
C PRO A 95 -1.87 35.19 8.95
N ASN A 96 -0.67 34.93 9.47
CA ASN A 96 0.34 34.14 8.78
C ASN A 96 -0.06 32.66 8.63
N SER A 97 -0.73 32.09 9.64
CA SER A 97 -1.22 30.71 9.60
C SER A 97 -2.35 30.56 8.58
N LEU A 98 -3.28 31.53 8.55
CA LEU A 98 -4.35 31.58 7.57
C LEU A 98 -3.81 31.74 6.15
N GLN A 99 -2.92 32.71 5.93
CA GLN A 99 -2.31 32.94 4.61
C GLN A 99 -1.54 31.71 4.12
N SER A 100 -0.77 31.05 5.01
CA SER A 100 -0.04 29.83 4.66
C SER A 100 -0.96 28.69 4.24
N ALA A 101 -2.11 28.52 4.92
CA ALA A 101 -3.10 27.52 4.56
C ALA A 101 -3.80 27.82 3.22
N ILE A 102 -4.08 29.10 2.95
CA ILE A 102 -4.63 29.57 1.67
C ILE A 102 -3.63 29.29 0.55
N ASP A 103 -2.38 29.73 0.70
CA ASP A 103 -1.32 29.56 -0.30
C ASP A 103 -1.06 28.08 -0.60
N TYR A 104 -1.07 27.23 0.44
CA TYR A 104 -0.90 25.80 0.29
C TYR A 104 -2.05 25.18 -0.51
N SER A 105 -3.30 25.53 -0.16
CA SER A 105 -4.49 25.01 -0.83
C SER A 105 -4.55 25.47 -2.29
N ASP A 106 -4.21 26.74 -2.55
CA ASP A 106 -4.17 27.32 -3.89
C ASP A 106 -3.12 26.61 -4.76
N LYS A 107 -1.91 26.39 -4.24
CA LYS A 107 -0.87 25.60 -4.93
C LYS A 107 -1.35 24.19 -5.27
N LEU A 108 -2.03 23.52 -4.33
CA LEU A 108 -2.54 22.16 -4.54
C LEU A 108 -3.63 22.14 -5.62
N ILE A 109 -4.57 23.09 -5.59
CA ILE A 109 -5.61 23.25 -6.61
C ILE A 109 -4.96 23.47 -7.97
N HIS A 110 -4.01 24.41 -8.08
CA HIS A 110 -3.32 24.68 -9.34
C HIS A 110 -2.54 23.48 -9.88
N TYR A 111 -1.86 22.75 -8.99
CA TYR A 111 -1.15 21.53 -9.36
C TYR A 111 -2.11 20.47 -9.91
N LEU A 112 -3.18 20.15 -9.17
CA LEU A 112 -4.17 19.15 -9.59
C LEU A 112 -4.91 19.60 -10.86
N ALA A 113 -5.31 20.86 -10.96
CA ALA A 113 -5.94 21.45 -12.12
C ALA A 113 -5.10 21.30 -13.39
N ARG A 114 -3.79 21.58 -13.30
CA ARG A 114 -2.87 21.45 -14.44
C ARG A 114 -2.79 20.03 -14.99
N VAL A 115 -2.96 19.02 -14.12
CA VAL A 115 -2.92 17.60 -14.50
C VAL A 115 -4.29 17.14 -15.01
N VAL A 116 -5.36 17.54 -14.33
CA VAL A 116 -6.67 16.92 -14.45
C VAL A 116 -7.63 17.71 -15.34
N ASP A 117 -7.61 19.03 -15.35
CA ASP A 117 -8.52 19.84 -16.18
C ASP A 117 -8.36 19.61 -17.70
N PRO A 118 -7.15 19.34 -18.25
CA PRO A 118 -7.00 19.02 -19.67
C PRO A 118 -7.62 17.67 -20.07
N LEU A 119 -7.94 16.82 -19.10
CA LEU A 119 -8.46 15.47 -19.34
C LEU A 119 -9.98 15.48 -19.58
N PRO A 120 -10.53 14.40 -20.17
CA PRO A 120 -11.97 14.28 -20.36
C PRO A 120 -12.79 14.54 -19.09
N ARG A 121 -14.01 15.06 -19.27
CA ARG A 121 -14.86 15.51 -18.17
C ARG A 121 -15.14 14.45 -17.11
N PHE A 122 -15.19 13.17 -17.48
CA PHE A 122 -15.39 12.08 -16.51
C PHE A 122 -14.20 11.86 -15.56
N ILE A 123 -13.02 12.39 -15.89
CA ILE A 123 -11.85 12.45 -15.01
C ILE A 123 -11.83 13.79 -14.28
N SER A 124 -12.02 14.91 -14.98
CA SER A 124 -11.88 16.25 -14.36
C SER A 124 -13.02 16.63 -13.42
N HIS A 125 -14.21 16.10 -13.68
CA HIS A 125 -15.41 16.28 -12.88
C HIS A 125 -16.11 14.93 -12.76
N PRO A 126 -15.54 13.99 -11.98
CA PRO A 126 -16.01 12.63 -11.95
C PRO A 126 -17.41 12.56 -11.32
N SER A 127 -18.26 11.72 -11.91
CA SER A 127 -19.55 11.39 -11.30
C SER A 127 -19.34 10.39 -10.16
N LYS A 128 -20.34 10.25 -9.28
CA LYS A 128 -20.32 9.21 -8.22
C LYS A 128 -20.06 7.80 -8.76
N LEU A 129 -20.51 7.51 -9.99
CA LEU A 129 -20.25 6.23 -10.64
C LEU A 129 -18.77 6.07 -11.02
N ALA A 130 -18.16 7.11 -11.58
CA ALA A 130 -16.74 7.10 -11.92
C ALA A 130 -15.87 6.89 -10.66
N ASP A 131 -16.23 7.55 -9.55
CA ASP A 131 -15.58 7.37 -8.25
C ASP A 131 -15.68 5.92 -7.75
N LEU A 132 -16.88 5.32 -7.81
CA LEU A 132 -17.08 3.93 -7.38
C LEU A 132 -16.29 2.93 -8.24
N LEU A 133 -16.21 3.17 -9.55
CA LEU A 133 -15.42 2.36 -10.46
C LEU A 133 -13.92 2.50 -10.18
N ALA A 134 -13.44 3.72 -9.94
CA ALA A 134 -12.06 3.99 -9.56
C ALA A 134 -11.71 3.27 -8.24
N LEU A 135 -12.54 3.41 -7.21
CA LEU A 135 -12.35 2.73 -5.94
C LEU A 135 -12.33 1.20 -6.11
N SER A 136 -13.27 0.65 -6.88
CA SER A 136 -13.33 -0.79 -7.16
C SER A 136 -12.09 -1.28 -7.91
N CYS A 137 -11.61 -0.49 -8.88
CA CYS A 137 -10.40 -0.79 -9.63
C CYS A 137 -9.17 -0.82 -8.70
N THR A 138 -9.05 0.15 -7.80
CA THR A 138 -7.95 0.20 -6.82
C THR A 138 -8.01 -0.95 -5.83
N LEU A 139 -9.18 -1.24 -5.26
CA LEU A 139 -9.36 -2.38 -4.34
C LEU A 139 -9.00 -3.69 -5.01
N TYR A 140 -9.46 -3.92 -6.24
CA TYR A 140 -9.10 -5.12 -6.98
C TYR A 140 -7.60 -5.12 -7.37
N GLY A 141 -7.02 -3.97 -7.70
CA GLY A 141 -5.57 -3.82 -7.91
C GLY A 141 -4.76 -4.25 -6.69
N ILE A 142 -5.18 -3.86 -5.48
CA ILE A 142 -4.58 -4.30 -4.22
C ILE A 142 -4.74 -5.80 -4.02
N VAL A 143 -5.92 -6.38 -4.29
CA VAL A 143 -6.10 -7.84 -4.21
C VAL A 143 -5.17 -8.54 -5.21
N ARG A 144 -5.14 -8.08 -6.46
CA ARG A 144 -4.34 -8.66 -7.54
C ARG A 144 -2.86 -8.59 -7.21
N PHE A 145 -2.31 -7.41 -6.98
CA PHE A 145 -0.87 -7.22 -6.80
C PHE A 145 -0.42 -7.47 -5.36
N GLY A 146 -1.21 -7.14 -4.34
CA GLY A 146 -0.85 -7.42 -2.94
C GLY A 146 -1.03 -8.89 -2.55
N ILE A 147 -2.12 -9.53 -3.00
CA ILE A 147 -2.51 -10.87 -2.53
C ILE A 147 -2.20 -11.94 -3.58
N LEU A 148 -2.71 -11.81 -4.81
CA LEU A 148 -2.56 -12.88 -5.82
C LEU A 148 -1.12 -13.01 -6.31
N HIS A 149 -0.36 -11.92 -6.37
CA HIS A 149 1.06 -11.91 -6.71
C HIS A 149 2.01 -12.14 -5.53
N ARG A 150 1.53 -12.49 -4.34
CA ARG A 150 2.36 -12.65 -3.11
C ARG A 150 3.53 -13.66 -3.23
N LYS A 151 3.49 -14.55 -4.23
CA LYS A 151 4.54 -15.56 -4.49
C LYS A 151 5.66 -15.04 -5.38
N TRP A 152 5.52 -13.86 -5.98
CA TRP A 152 6.64 -13.17 -6.63
C TRP A 152 7.65 -12.73 -5.57
N ARG A 153 8.92 -12.99 -5.85
CA ARG A 153 10.05 -12.84 -4.92
C ARG A 153 10.12 -11.46 -4.32
N TYR A 154 9.97 -10.44 -5.14
CA TYR A 154 10.15 -9.04 -4.75
C TYR A 154 8.83 -8.32 -4.48
N ASN A 155 7.69 -8.98 -4.62
CA ASN A 155 6.40 -8.33 -4.52
C ASN A 155 6.02 -7.92 -3.08
N TYR A 156 6.72 -8.44 -2.06
CA TYR A 156 6.62 -7.91 -0.71
C TYR A 156 7.23 -6.51 -0.57
N LEU A 157 8.25 -6.18 -1.39
CA LEU A 157 8.87 -4.84 -1.39
C LEU A 157 7.89 -3.78 -1.90
N LEU A 158 6.97 -4.15 -2.79
CA LEU A 158 5.90 -3.27 -3.25
C LEU A 158 5.00 -2.83 -2.10
N MET A 159 4.53 -3.79 -1.31
CA MET A 159 3.67 -3.51 -0.16
C MET A 159 4.42 -2.73 0.91
N LEU A 160 5.68 -3.09 1.17
CA LEU A 160 6.55 -2.38 2.11
C LEU A 160 6.78 -0.93 1.65
N ALA A 161 7.17 -0.72 0.40
CA ALA A 161 7.42 0.63 -0.15
C ALA A 161 6.15 1.49 -0.14
N THR A 162 4.99 0.92 -0.51
CA THR A 162 3.70 1.64 -0.44
C THR A 162 3.38 2.08 0.99
N TYR A 163 3.56 1.16 1.96
CA TYR A 163 3.33 1.45 3.38
C TYR A 163 4.33 2.46 3.95
N SER A 164 5.61 2.33 3.60
CA SER A 164 6.65 3.26 4.01
C SER A 164 6.42 4.66 3.44
N THR A 165 5.95 4.79 2.19
CA THR A 165 5.58 6.09 1.63
C THR A 165 4.38 6.68 2.35
N TRP A 166 3.36 5.87 2.63
CA TRP A 166 2.22 6.32 3.42
C TRP A 166 2.64 6.83 4.81
N LEU A 167 3.43 6.03 5.54
CA LEU A 167 3.90 6.36 6.88
C LEU A 167 4.81 7.60 6.88
N GLY A 168 5.72 7.71 5.92
CA GLY A 168 6.60 8.86 5.78
C GLY A 168 5.83 10.14 5.48
N LEU A 169 4.85 10.10 4.58
CA LEU A 169 3.97 11.25 4.31
C LEU A 169 3.12 11.60 5.53
N PHE A 170 2.57 10.61 6.22
CA PHE A 170 1.73 10.81 7.40
C PHE A 170 2.51 11.43 8.57
N LEU A 171 3.75 11.00 8.80
CA LEU A 171 4.55 11.46 9.94
C LEU A 171 5.28 12.79 9.68
N TRP A 172 5.72 13.04 8.44
CA TRP A 172 6.64 14.15 8.14
C TRP A 172 6.08 15.21 7.20
N SER A 173 4.86 15.01 6.68
CA SER A 173 4.22 15.99 5.81
C SER A 173 3.06 16.67 6.55
N PRO A 174 2.81 17.97 6.30
CA PRO A 174 1.59 18.62 6.79
C PRO A 174 0.32 18.15 6.05
N LEU A 175 0.40 17.04 5.32
CA LEU A 175 -0.74 16.46 4.61
C LEU A 175 -1.67 15.82 5.63
N ASP A 176 -2.98 16.03 5.45
CA ASP A 176 -3.94 15.24 6.18
C ASP A 176 -3.76 13.74 5.88
N GLY A 177 -4.17 12.88 6.83
CA GLY A 177 -4.06 11.43 6.66
C GLY A 177 -4.78 10.92 5.42
N GLN A 178 -5.81 11.65 4.97
CA GLN A 178 -6.55 11.36 3.75
C GLN A 178 -5.69 11.55 2.49
N LEU A 179 -4.97 12.66 2.35
CA LEU A 179 -4.09 12.92 1.20
C LEU A 179 -2.85 12.04 1.22
N SER A 180 -2.34 11.70 2.40
CA SER A 180 -1.24 10.72 2.56
C SER A 180 -1.67 9.33 2.09
N THR A 181 -2.86 8.88 2.52
CA THR A 181 -3.49 7.62 2.07
C THR A 181 -3.71 7.63 0.57
N TRP A 182 -4.21 8.75 0.04
CA TRP A 182 -4.44 8.92 -1.38
C TRP A 182 -3.14 8.83 -2.20
N THR A 183 -2.10 9.55 -1.79
CA THR A 183 -0.82 9.57 -2.51
C THR A 183 -0.19 8.18 -2.54
N ALA A 184 -0.21 7.46 -1.41
CA ALA A 184 0.32 6.10 -1.36
C ALA A 184 -0.47 5.13 -2.26
N LEU A 185 -1.81 5.15 -2.20
CA LEU A 185 -2.65 4.16 -2.90
C LEU A 185 -2.88 4.46 -4.38
N TYR A 186 -2.97 5.73 -4.76
CA TYR A 186 -3.36 6.12 -6.12
C TYR A 186 -2.16 6.61 -6.94
N MET A 187 -1.15 7.23 -6.32
CA MET A 187 0.05 7.63 -7.07
C MET A 187 1.12 6.56 -7.01
N VAL A 188 1.57 6.18 -5.82
CA VAL A 188 2.77 5.35 -5.65
C VAL A 188 2.52 3.89 -6.02
N PHE A 189 1.42 3.31 -5.54
CA PHE A 189 1.11 1.90 -5.74
C PHE A 189 1.08 1.48 -7.23
N PRO A 190 0.42 2.18 -8.17
CA PRO A 190 0.44 1.80 -9.58
C PRO A 190 1.84 1.77 -10.21
N PHE A 191 2.74 2.70 -9.86
CA PHE A 191 4.12 2.71 -10.36
C PHE A 191 4.94 1.55 -9.78
N LEU A 192 4.72 1.22 -8.50
CA LEU A 192 5.34 0.04 -7.91
C LEU A 192 4.82 -1.25 -8.54
N CYS A 193 3.53 -1.34 -8.86
CA CYS A 193 2.96 -2.46 -9.62
C CYS A 193 3.64 -2.61 -10.98
N ALA A 194 3.81 -1.52 -11.73
CA ALA A 194 4.52 -1.52 -13.01
C ALA A 194 5.95 -2.03 -12.87
N THR A 195 6.66 -1.56 -11.83
CA THR A 195 8.03 -1.98 -11.54
C THR A 195 8.10 -3.47 -11.16
N SER A 196 7.15 -3.95 -10.35
CA SER A 196 7.05 -5.35 -9.94
C SER A 196 6.81 -6.27 -11.14
N VAL A 197 5.90 -5.90 -12.04
CA VAL A 197 5.60 -6.64 -13.27
C VAL A 197 6.82 -6.66 -14.20
N ALA A 198 7.47 -5.50 -14.40
CA ALA A 198 8.68 -5.41 -15.21
C ALA A 198 9.80 -6.30 -14.64
N LEU A 199 10.06 -6.21 -13.33
CA LEU A 199 11.08 -7.01 -12.64
C LEU A 199 10.77 -8.50 -12.73
N HIS A 200 9.51 -8.90 -12.55
CA HIS A 200 9.09 -10.30 -12.71
C HIS A 200 9.33 -10.79 -14.14
N TRP A 201 9.00 -9.98 -15.13
CA TRP A 201 9.21 -10.33 -16.54
C TRP A 201 10.70 -10.47 -16.88
N PHE A 202 11.55 -9.54 -16.43
CA PHE A 202 12.99 -9.60 -16.65
C PHE A 202 13.67 -10.80 -15.95
N LEU A 203 13.21 -11.17 -14.76
CA LEU A 203 13.80 -12.26 -13.98
C LEU A 203 13.23 -13.64 -14.32
N GLY A 204 12.09 -13.72 -14.99
CA GLY A 204 11.45 -14.97 -15.43
C GLY A 204 11.32 -16.00 -14.31
N GLU A 205 11.99 -17.14 -14.45
CA GLU A 205 11.96 -18.21 -13.44
C GLU A 205 12.58 -17.81 -12.09
N SER A 206 13.55 -16.89 -12.10
CA SER A 206 14.22 -16.42 -10.88
C SER A 206 13.36 -15.44 -10.07
N ALA A 207 12.26 -14.97 -10.66
CA ALA A 207 11.32 -14.05 -10.03
C ALA A 207 10.42 -14.70 -8.97
N TRP A 208 10.44 -16.03 -8.82
CA TRP A 208 9.56 -16.76 -7.92
C TRP A 208 10.22 -16.99 -6.56
N LYS A 209 9.46 -16.82 -5.47
CA LYS A 209 9.95 -17.27 -4.16
C LYS A 209 10.16 -18.78 -4.22
N PRO A 210 11.29 -19.31 -3.71
CA PRO A 210 11.40 -20.74 -3.48
C PRO A 210 10.24 -21.14 -2.56
N THR A 211 9.55 -22.21 -2.91
CA THR A 211 8.40 -22.74 -2.16
C THR A 211 8.88 -23.32 -0.82
N ARG A 212 9.39 -22.51 0.10
CA ARG A 212 9.84 -22.97 1.42
C ARG A 212 8.62 -23.32 2.29
N TYR A 213 8.69 -24.49 2.91
CA TYR A 213 7.66 -25.07 3.77
C TYR A 213 7.66 -24.37 5.13
N ILE A 214 6.48 -24.03 5.65
CA ILE A 214 6.32 -23.44 6.99
C ILE A 214 5.99 -24.59 7.94
N LEU A 215 6.80 -24.75 8.98
CA LEU A 215 6.68 -25.72 10.07
C LEU A 215 5.72 -25.16 11.14
N GLU A 216 4.60 -25.84 11.39
CA GLU A 216 3.84 -25.70 12.64
C GLU A 216 4.24 -26.86 13.53
N THR A 217 4.65 -26.60 14.77
CA THR A 217 4.83 -27.64 15.80
C THR A 217 3.49 -27.94 16.44
N ASP A 218 2.93 -29.13 16.23
CA ASP A 218 1.85 -29.64 17.07
C ASP A 218 2.36 -29.71 18.52
N GLY A 219 1.57 -29.18 19.45
CA GLY A 219 1.94 -28.93 20.85
C GLY A 219 2.14 -30.16 21.73
N SER A 220 2.87 -31.19 21.27
CA SER A 220 3.12 -32.42 22.04
C SER A 220 4.55 -32.61 22.52
N HIS A 221 5.51 -31.72 22.24
CA HIS A 221 6.87 -31.84 22.77
C HIS A 221 7.45 -30.47 23.17
N SER A 222 7.09 -30.01 24.37
CA SER A 222 7.45 -28.70 24.93
C SER A 222 8.85 -28.60 25.55
N GLU A 223 9.78 -29.53 25.32
CA GLU A 223 11.09 -29.49 25.99
C GLU A 223 12.31 -29.46 25.04
N ASP A 224 12.21 -29.93 23.79
CA ASP A 224 13.35 -29.93 22.85
C ASP A 224 13.33 -28.80 21.81
N GLY A 225 12.23 -28.05 21.71
CA GLY A 225 12.06 -26.97 20.72
C GLY A 225 12.97 -25.75 20.95
N GLY A 226 13.47 -25.55 22.18
CA GLY A 226 14.38 -24.45 22.51
C GLY A 226 15.80 -24.63 21.97
N ARG A 227 16.25 -25.88 21.78
CA ARG A 227 17.66 -26.17 21.45
C ARG A 227 17.97 -26.10 19.95
N LEU A 228 16.96 -26.29 19.10
CA LEU A 228 17.12 -26.27 17.63
C LEU A 228 17.02 -24.86 17.03
N LEU A 229 16.42 -23.90 17.74
CA LEU A 229 16.40 -22.50 17.31
C LEU A 229 17.77 -21.83 17.49
N ASP A 230 18.49 -22.15 18.59
CA ASP A 230 19.84 -21.64 18.85
C ASP A 230 20.88 -22.14 17.83
N GLU A 231 20.78 -23.40 17.38
CA GLU A 231 21.68 -23.93 16.34
C GLU A 231 21.41 -23.33 14.95
N PHE A 232 20.17 -22.89 14.69
CA PHE A 232 19.81 -22.25 13.42
C PHE A 232 20.28 -20.80 13.33
N GLU A 233 20.28 -20.04 14.43
CA GLU A 233 20.87 -18.70 14.46
C GLU A 233 22.40 -18.76 14.32
N LEU A 234 23.07 -19.71 14.98
CA LEU A 234 24.52 -19.93 14.88
C LEU A 234 24.99 -20.38 13.48
N ALA A 235 24.18 -21.16 12.76
CA ALA A 235 24.49 -21.55 11.39
C ALA A 235 24.27 -20.40 10.37
N SER A 236 23.42 -19.42 10.70
CA SER A 236 23.14 -18.28 9.82
C SER A 236 24.13 -17.12 9.96
N SER A 237 24.82 -16.98 11.11
CA SER A 237 25.84 -15.94 11.33
C SER A 237 27.26 -16.33 10.91
N SER A 238 27.52 -17.61 10.61
CA SER A 238 28.87 -18.07 10.19
C SER A 238 29.11 -18.02 8.67
N LYS A 239 28.17 -17.49 7.89
CA LYS A 239 28.35 -17.19 6.47
C LYS A 239 27.78 -15.83 6.12
N VAL A 240 28.58 -14.82 6.47
CA VAL A 240 28.70 -13.42 5.99
C VAL A 240 28.75 -12.46 7.18
#